data_AF-A0A417CG38-F1
#
_entry.id   AF-A0A417CG38-F1
#
_cell.length_a   1.000
_cell.length_b   1.000
_cell.length_c   1.000
_cell.angle_alpha   90.00
_cell.angle_beta   90.00
_cell.angle_gamma   90.00
#
_symmetry.space_group_name_H-M   'P 1'
#
loop_
_entity.id
_entity.type
_entity.pdbx_description
1 polymer ?
#
loop_
_entity_poly.entity_id
_entity_poly.type
_entity_poly.pdbx_seq_one_letter_code
_entity_poly.pdbx_strand_id
1 'polypeptide(L)'
;MAIFGSSFTYNGKSSDDFGVIICASEQPESIPMGLTREILKGEITSRRPVSNWYNTKYSDVLTFEVTITKPENRAFSREEVRDINAWLTGPRTPTLLFFEDEAFDPINYYGVFTDVTNVYGSGILMLTYTFTADSPYGWSNEREFAYNNLENCLLAVNDKNVSVNNKNVEVTIQNAELFEVNNDTDEIGDFTYPLIAIYSYAGTQITIDNYSEISTNDLLSHSLTLTIPNAIDYTNPLYIDSKNHKIYYYSNTKKKNIPVQLSDLGFTSDNLTNLDNGSLELYWVRLVPGVNKFKITGGCSIKMTFRCPRKVGAY
;
A
#
# COMPACT_ATOMS: atom_id res chain seq x y z
N MET A 1 25.89 10.88 3.90
CA MET A 1 24.47 10.94 4.32
C MET A 1 24.14 9.73 5.20
N ALA A 2 23.43 9.89 6.32
CA ALA A 2 23.22 8.82 7.29
C ALA A 2 21.75 8.42 7.32
N ILE A 3 21.43 7.30 6.67
CA ILE A 3 20.31 6.47 7.12
C ILE A 3 20.89 5.59 8.22
N PHE A 4 20.22 5.56 9.37
CA PHE A 4 20.65 4.75 10.50
C PHE A 4 19.94 3.41 10.40
N GLY A 5 20.69 2.37 10.08
CA GLY A 5 20.19 1.01 10.01
C GLY A 5 21.36 0.06 10.16
N SER A 6 21.10 -1.13 10.69
CA SER A 6 22.14 -2.16 10.84
C SER A 6 22.53 -2.74 9.47
N SER A 7 21.53 -2.97 8.62
CA SER A 7 21.64 -3.45 7.25
C SER A 7 20.43 -2.99 6.43
N PHE A 8 20.43 -3.23 5.12
CA PHE A 8 19.27 -2.95 4.26
C PHE A 8 19.05 -4.07 3.26
N THR A 9 17.79 -4.27 2.90
CA THR A 9 17.38 -5.22 1.87
C THR A 9 16.87 -4.45 0.65
N TYR A 10 17.42 -4.79 -0.51
CA TYR A 10 16.99 -4.23 -1.80
C TYR A 10 16.81 -5.34 -2.82
N ASN A 11 15.70 -5.33 -3.55
CA ASN A 11 15.40 -6.34 -4.57
C ASN A 11 15.55 -7.79 -4.04
N GLY A 12 15.13 -8.01 -2.79
CA GLY A 12 15.16 -9.31 -2.11
C GLY A 12 16.55 -9.84 -1.72
N LYS A 13 17.61 -9.03 -1.82
CA LYS A 13 18.94 -9.38 -1.31
C LYS A 13 19.32 -8.45 -0.16
N SER A 14 20.09 -8.96 0.80
CA SER A 14 20.57 -8.17 1.95
C SER A 14 21.94 -7.56 1.66
N SER A 15 22.24 -6.40 2.25
CA SER A 15 23.60 -5.84 2.27
C SER A 15 24.59 -6.76 2.97
N ASP A 16 24.13 -7.60 3.90
CA ASP A 16 24.95 -8.56 4.63
C ASP A 16 25.53 -9.63 3.69
N ASP A 17 24.82 -9.98 2.62
CA ASP A 17 25.28 -10.94 1.59
C ASP A 17 26.54 -10.42 0.86
N PHE A 18 26.77 -9.11 0.87
CA PHE A 18 27.92 -8.44 0.26
C PHE A 18 28.98 -8.03 1.31
N GLY A 19 28.74 -8.31 2.60
CA GLY A 19 29.64 -7.96 3.69
C GLY A 19 29.90 -6.46 3.80
N VAL A 20 28.87 -5.64 3.54
CA VAL A 20 28.93 -4.18 3.65
C VAL A 20 28.02 -3.69 4.77
N ILE A 21 28.41 -2.57 5.36
CA ILE A 21 27.66 -1.88 6.42
C ILE A 21 27.28 -0.49 5.94
N ILE A 22 26.17 0.03 6.46
CA ILE A 22 25.76 1.41 6.23
C ILE A 22 26.63 2.33 7.08
N CYS A 23 27.12 3.42 6.50
CA CYS A 23 27.90 4.41 7.22
C CYS A 23 27.56 5.83 6.81
N ALA A 24 27.80 6.78 7.69
CA ALA A 24 27.76 8.20 7.36
C ALA A 24 29.19 8.69 7.09
N SER A 25 29.44 9.26 5.91
CA SER A 25 30.71 9.95 5.62
C SER A 25 30.85 11.27 6.38
N GLU A 26 29.75 11.99 6.58
CA GLU A 26 29.65 13.28 7.25
C GLU A 26 28.30 13.41 7.98
N GLN A 27 28.23 14.26 9.02
CA GLN A 27 26.96 14.63 9.65
C GLN A 27 26.16 15.49 8.66
N PRO A 28 24.95 15.08 8.24
CA PRO A 28 24.19 15.85 7.28
C PRO A 28 23.73 17.19 7.89
N GLU A 29 23.86 18.28 7.13
CA GLU A 29 23.32 19.59 7.53
C GLU A 29 21.78 19.59 7.57
N SER A 30 21.14 18.74 6.75
CA SER A 30 19.69 18.53 6.76
C SER A 30 19.32 17.15 6.23
N ILE A 31 18.16 16.65 6.66
CA ILE A 31 17.58 15.37 6.19
C ILE A 31 16.46 15.71 5.21
N PRO A 32 16.48 15.18 3.97
CA PRO A 32 15.42 15.43 3.02
C PRO A 32 14.14 14.76 3.51
N MET A 33 13.10 15.58 3.65
CA MET A 33 11.79 15.13 4.13
C MET A 33 10.87 14.70 2.97
N GLY A 34 11.19 15.07 1.71
CA GLY A 34 10.35 14.75 0.54
C GLY A 34 9.01 15.51 0.47
N LEU A 35 8.68 16.32 1.48
CA LEU A 35 7.36 16.95 1.62
C LEU A 35 7.21 18.33 0.94
N THR A 36 8.11 18.69 0.03
CA THR A 36 8.02 19.97 -0.70
C THR A 36 6.78 19.97 -1.60
N ARG A 37 5.96 21.02 -1.51
CA ARG A 37 4.72 21.15 -2.28
C ARG A 37 4.68 22.45 -3.08
N GLU A 38 4.08 22.35 -4.26
CA GLU A 38 3.72 23.49 -5.11
C GLU A 38 2.22 23.77 -4.95
N ILE A 39 1.87 25.06 -4.79
CA ILE A 39 0.48 25.51 -4.71
C ILE A 39 -0.03 25.82 -6.11
N LEU A 40 -1.11 25.15 -6.52
CA LEU A 40 -1.82 25.42 -7.76
C LEU A 40 -2.86 26.50 -7.49
N LYS A 41 -2.64 27.70 -8.03
CA LYS A 41 -3.51 28.87 -7.84
C LYS A 41 -3.57 29.74 -9.09
N GLY A 42 -4.65 30.49 -9.22
CA GLY A 42 -4.82 31.47 -10.29
C GLY A 42 -3.90 32.69 -10.13
N GLU A 43 -3.89 33.56 -11.13
CA GLU A 43 -3.07 34.78 -11.12
C GLU A 43 -3.63 35.85 -10.17
N ILE A 44 -2.72 36.67 -9.65
CA ILE A 44 -3.04 37.90 -8.90
C ILE A 44 -2.95 39.07 -9.88
N THR A 45 -3.97 39.92 -9.91
CA THR A 45 -3.96 41.14 -10.73
C THR A 45 -4.27 42.36 -9.87
N SER A 46 -4.08 43.56 -10.41
CA SER A 46 -4.45 44.81 -9.72
C SER A 46 -5.93 44.87 -9.33
N ARG A 47 -6.81 44.16 -10.05
CA ARG A 47 -8.25 44.07 -9.76
C ARG A 47 -8.63 42.83 -8.93
N ARG A 48 -7.69 41.90 -8.74
CA ARG A 48 -7.88 40.66 -7.99
C ARG A 48 -6.63 40.38 -7.15
N PRO A 49 -6.51 40.99 -5.96
CA PRO A 49 -5.34 40.86 -5.11
C PRO A 49 -5.23 39.47 -4.44
N VAL A 50 -6.30 38.68 -4.45
CA VAL A 50 -6.35 37.33 -3.88
C VAL A 50 -6.60 36.30 -4.98
N SER A 51 -5.66 35.39 -5.16
CA SER A 51 -5.75 34.28 -6.11
C SER A 51 -6.69 33.20 -5.59
N ASN A 52 -7.43 32.54 -6.48
CA ASN A 52 -8.14 31.31 -6.13
C ASN A 52 -7.16 30.16 -6.03
N TRP A 53 -7.25 29.40 -4.94
CA TRP A 53 -6.48 28.18 -4.74
C TRP A 53 -7.27 27.01 -5.31
N TYR A 54 -6.61 26.21 -6.14
CA TYR A 54 -7.21 25.02 -6.74
C TYR A 54 -6.81 23.78 -5.97
N ASN A 55 -5.50 23.58 -5.75
CA ASN A 55 -4.98 22.43 -5.01
C ASN A 55 -3.50 22.65 -4.64
N THR A 56 -2.86 21.63 -4.05
CA THR A 56 -1.41 21.50 -3.93
C THR A 56 -0.95 20.19 -4.55
N LYS A 57 0.27 20.16 -5.09
CA LYS A 57 0.92 18.92 -5.55
C LYS A 57 2.30 18.81 -4.93
N TYR A 58 2.80 17.59 -4.75
CA TYR A 58 4.20 17.37 -4.41
C TYR A 58 5.10 17.87 -5.54
N SER A 59 6.17 18.58 -5.20
CA SER A 59 7.10 19.17 -6.16
C SER A 59 8.05 18.14 -6.75
N ASP A 60 8.40 17.10 -5.98
CA ASP A 60 9.29 16.03 -6.38
C ASP A 60 9.03 14.76 -5.54
N VAL A 61 9.72 13.68 -5.85
CA VAL A 61 9.76 12.42 -5.08
C VAL A 61 10.84 12.47 -3.99
N LEU A 62 10.75 11.55 -3.03
CA LEU A 62 11.76 11.42 -1.99
C LEU A 62 13.06 10.88 -2.60
N THR A 63 14.15 11.63 -2.43
CA THR A 63 15.49 11.26 -2.90
C THR A 63 16.47 11.35 -1.74
N PHE A 64 17.29 10.33 -1.58
CA PHE A 64 18.30 10.26 -0.51
C PHE A 64 19.47 9.39 -0.92
N GLU A 65 20.57 9.48 -0.17
CA GLU A 65 21.78 8.70 -0.42
C GLU A 65 21.95 7.59 0.62
N VAL A 66 22.36 6.43 0.15
CA VAL A 66 22.80 5.30 0.97
C VAL A 66 24.30 5.15 0.78
N THR A 67 25.07 5.35 1.84
CA THR A 67 26.52 5.16 1.80
C THR A 67 26.90 3.85 2.47
N ILE A 68 27.67 3.04 1.76
CA ILE A 68 28.15 1.74 2.23
C ILE A 68 29.67 1.71 2.30
N THR A 69 30.18 0.96 3.27
CA THR A 69 31.60 0.67 3.43
C THR A 69 31.80 -0.77 3.88
N LYS A 70 33.04 -1.25 3.80
CA LYS A 70 33.39 -2.55 4.38
C LYS A 70 33.68 -2.38 5.87
N PRO A 71 33.37 -3.39 6.69
CA PRO A 71 33.89 -3.43 8.05
C PRO A 71 35.43 -3.35 8.02
N GLU A 72 36.03 -2.83 9.10
CA GLU A 72 37.48 -2.76 9.31
C GLU A 72 38.27 -1.84 8.35
N ASN A 73 37.62 -0.87 7.70
CA ASN A 73 38.26 0.14 6.85
C ASN A 73 39.07 -0.46 5.67
N ARG A 74 38.62 -1.60 5.13
CA ARG A 74 39.22 -2.25 3.96
C ARG A 74 38.67 -1.66 2.66
N ALA A 75 39.55 -1.45 1.68
CA ALA A 75 39.14 -1.08 0.33
C ALA A 75 38.38 -2.21 -0.40
N PHE A 76 37.40 -1.83 -1.20
CA PHE A 76 36.70 -2.72 -2.12
C PHE A 76 37.62 -3.19 -3.24
N SER A 77 37.56 -4.48 -3.55
CA SER A 77 38.11 -5.04 -4.77
C SER A 77 37.25 -4.69 -5.99
N ARG A 78 37.81 -4.81 -7.19
CA ARG A 78 37.08 -4.53 -8.44
C ARG A 78 35.90 -5.48 -8.64
N GLU A 79 36.01 -6.71 -8.18
CA GLU A 79 34.94 -7.72 -8.28
C GLU A 79 33.79 -7.36 -7.35
N GLU A 80 34.08 -7.04 -6.09
CA GLU A 80 33.08 -6.58 -5.11
C GLU A 80 32.30 -5.36 -5.62
N VAL A 81 32.99 -4.34 -6.16
CA VAL A 81 32.33 -3.16 -6.74
C VAL A 81 31.42 -3.53 -7.91
N ARG A 82 31.83 -4.47 -8.77
CA ARG A 82 31.01 -4.92 -9.90
C ARG A 82 29.75 -5.64 -9.43
N ASP A 83 29.87 -6.51 -8.43
CA ASP A 83 28.74 -7.29 -7.92
C ASP A 83 27.73 -6.40 -7.19
N ILE A 84 28.21 -5.46 -6.37
CA ILE A 84 27.36 -4.49 -5.69
C ILE A 84 26.66 -3.57 -6.70
N ASN A 85 27.38 -3.03 -7.69
CA ASN A 85 26.76 -2.20 -8.73
C ASN A 85 25.73 -2.99 -9.54
N ALA A 86 26.04 -4.23 -9.92
CA ALA A 86 25.09 -5.07 -10.64
C ALA A 86 23.80 -5.33 -9.84
N TRP A 87 23.90 -5.39 -8.52
CA TRP A 87 22.76 -5.52 -7.63
C TRP A 87 21.97 -4.21 -7.48
N LEU A 88 22.61 -3.14 -7.02
CA LEU A 88 21.93 -1.89 -6.66
C LEU A 88 21.42 -1.13 -7.89
N THR A 89 22.16 -1.11 -8.99
CA THR A 89 21.75 -0.43 -10.23
C THR A 89 21.12 -1.39 -11.25
N GLY A 90 20.86 -2.64 -10.84
CA GLY A 90 20.29 -3.68 -11.69
C GLY A 90 18.81 -3.45 -12.04
N PRO A 91 17.93 -3.26 -11.03
CA PRO A 91 16.51 -3.01 -11.26
C PRO A 91 16.23 -1.80 -12.15
N ARG A 92 15.25 -1.94 -13.06
CA ARG A 92 14.83 -0.88 -14.00
C ARG A 92 13.47 -0.28 -13.67
N THR A 93 12.82 -0.82 -12.66
CA THR A 93 11.51 -0.40 -12.17
C THR A 93 11.57 -0.26 -10.66
N PRO A 94 10.74 0.60 -10.06
CA PRO A 94 10.67 0.77 -8.61
C PRO A 94 10.62 -0.58 -7.90
N THR A 95 11.57 -0.78 -7.01
CA THR A 95 11.75 -2.03 -6.27
C THR A 95 11.86 -1.71 -4.79
N LEU A 96 11.39 -2.63 -3.96
CA LEU A 96 11.37 -2.48 -2.52
C LEU A 96 12.80 -2.35 -1.96
N LEU A 97 13.03 -1.27 -1.23
CA LEU A 97 14.14 -0.98 -0.34
C LEU A 97 13.56 -0.82 1.08
N PHE A 98 14.15 -1.48 2.06
CA PHE A 98 13.87 -1.20 3.46
C PHE A 98 15.12 -1.43 4.31
N PHE A 99 15.15 -0.77 5.46
CA PHE A 99 16.26 -0.82 6.40
C PHE A 99 15.87 -1.69 7.59
N GLU A 100 16.81 -2.53 8.02
CA GLU A 100 16.68 -3.33 9.23
C GLU A 100 17.02 -2.42 10.43
N ASP A 101 15.97 -1.89 11.06
CA ASP A 101 16.02 -1.05 12.24
C ASP A 101 15.00 -1.55 13.30
N GLU A 102 15.27 -1.28 14.58
CA GLU A 102 14.40 -1.62 15.71
C GLU A 102 13.16 -0.70 15.82
N ALA A 103 12.81 0.00 14.75
CA ALA A 103 11.66 0.88 14.70
C ALA A 103 10.34 0.10 14.87
N PHE A 104 9.39 0.69 15.61
CA PHE A 104 8.09 0.08 15.89
C PHE A 104 7.22 -0.16 14.64
N ASP A 105 7.40 0.64 13.58
CA ASP A 105 6.76 0.44 12.26
C ASP A 105 7.81 0.61 11.15
N PRO A 106 8.29 -0.49 10.54
CA PRO A 106 9.29 -0.44 9.47
C PRO A 106 8.79 0.38 8.27
N ILE A 107 9.68 1.23 7.75
CA ILE A 107 9.41 2.06 6.59
C ILE A 107 9.97 1.40 5.34
N ASN A 108 9.09 1.26 4.35
CA ASN A 108 9.40 0.71 3.04
C ASN A 108 9.49 1.84 2.01
N TYR A 109 10.49 1.76 1.13
CA TYR A 109 10.65 2.68 0.00
C TYR A 109 10.61 1.89 -1.30
N TYR A 110 9.86 2.37 -2.29
CA TYR A 110 9.87 1.81 -3.64
C TYR A 110 10.61 2.76 -4.55
N GLY A 111 11.62 2.29 -5.26
CA GLY A 111 12.45 3.16 -6.08
C GLY A 111 13.63 2.46 -6.73
N VAL A 112 14.54 3.25 -7.27
CA VAL A 112 15.76 2.78 -7.94
C VAL A 112 16.97 3.60 -7.52
N PHE A 113 18.13 2.96 -7.51
CA PHE A 113 19.39 3.69 -7.40
C PHE A 113 19.75 4.33 -8.74
N THR A 114 19.93 5.65 -8.75
CA THR A 114 20.07 6.48 -9.95
C THR A 114 21.49 6.96 -10.20
N ASP A 115 22.30 7.05 -9.15
CA ASP A 115 23.70 7.48 -9.25
C ASP A 115 24.60 6.75 -8.24
N VAL A 116 25.89 6.69 -8.53
CA VAL A 116 26.92 6.13 -7.62
C VAL A 116 28.19 6.97 -7.65
N THR A 117 28.61 7.40 -6.48
CA THR A 117 29.89 8.09 -6.25
C THR A 117 30.77 7.27 -5.30
N ASN A 118 32.06 7.62 -5.21
CA ASN A 118 33.00 6.89 -4.37
C ASN A 118 33.95 7.84 -3.62
N VAL A 119 34.41 7.37 -2.47
CA VAL A 119 35.55 7.97 -1.75
C VAL A 119 36.79 7.13 -2.01
N TYR A 120 37.81 7.76 -2.61
CA TYR A 120 39.06 7.11 -2.97
C TYR A 120 40.18 7.48 -1.97
N GLY A 121 40.85 6.46 -1.45
CA GLY A 121 42.05 6.58 -0.62
C GLY A 121 43.16 5.65 -1.15
N SER A 122 43.44 4.57 -0.42
CA SER A 122 44.29 3.47 -0.90
C SER A 122 43.58 2.51 -1.87
N GLY A 123 42.45 2.95 -2.43
CA GLY A 123 41.42 2.16 -3.11
C GLY A 123 40.06 2.79 -2.87
N ILE A 124 38.99 2.17 -3.39
CA ILE A 124 37.62 2.61 -3.10
C ILE A 124 37.29 2.18 -1.66
N LEU A 125 37.06 3.13 -0.77
CA LEU A 125 36.76 2.86 0.65
C LEU A 125 35.26 2.94 0.95
N MET A 126 34.55 3.80 0.22
CA MET A 126 33.10 4.00 0.36
C MET A 126 32.45 4.13 -1.01
N LEU A 127 31.22 3.66 -1.10
CA LEU A 127 30.33 3.86 -2.23
C LEU A 127 29.07 4.55 -1.72
N THR A 128 28.71 5.66 -2.36
CA THR A 128 27.51 6.42 -2.04
C THR A 128 26.55 6.32 -3.21
N TYR A 129 25.39 5.75 -2.97
CA TYR A 129 24.35 5.56 -3.98
C TYR A 129 23.20 6.51 -3.75
N THR A 130 22.77 7.21 -4.79
CA THR A 130 21.55 8.03 -4.75
C THR A 130 20.36 7.14 -5.06
N PHE A 131 19.41 7.06 -4.14
CA PHE A 131 18.13 6.39 -4.29
C PHE A 131 17.04 7.41 -4.60
N THR A 132 16.28 7.17 -5.66
CA THR A 132 15.12 7.97 -6.05
C THR A 132 13.88 7.11 -5.90
N ALA A 133 13.00 7.49 -4.96
CA ALA A 133 11.73 6.81 -4.73
C ALA A 133 10.73 7.11 -5.85
N ASP A 134 9.67 6.29 -5.94
CA ASP A 134 8.52 6.51 -6.82
C ASP A 134 7.45 7.43 -6.21
N SER A 135 7.68 7.89 -4.98
CA SER A 135 6.74 8.63 -4.15
C SER A 135 7.47 9.63 -3.25
N PRO A 136 6.80 10.70 -2.77
CA PRO A 136 7.38 11.71 -1.88
C PRO A 136 7.46 11.28 -0.41
N TYR A 137 7.10 10.04 -0.10
CA TYR A 137 6.96 9.50 1.25
C TYR A 137 7.37 8.02 1.29
N GLY A 138 7.57 7.48 2.49
CA GLY A 138 7.72 6.04 2.70
C GLY A 138 6.36 5.34 2.77
N TRP A 139 6.39 4.01 2.87
CA TRP A 139 5.21 3.16 2.99
C TRP A 139 5.29 2.29 4.22
N SER A 140 4.18 2.12 4.92
CA SER A 140 4.08 1.11 5.96
C SER A 140 4.22 -0.31 5.40
N ASN A 141 4.44 -1.29 6.29
CA ASN A 141 4.21 -2.69 5.94
C ASN A 141 2.77 -2.91 5.47
N GLU A 142 2.59 -3.84 4.53
CA GLU A 142 1.26 -4.21 4.04
C GLU A 142 0.38 -4.64 5.22
N ARG A 143 -0.74 -3.95 5.36
CA ARG A 143 -1.77 -4.24 6.36
C ARG A 143 -2.74 -5.22 5.74
N GLU A 144 -3.19 -6.18 6.55
CA GLU A 144 -4.16 -7.18 6.14
C GLU A 144 -5.28 -7.26 7.17
N PHE A 145 -6.52 -7.14 6.69
CA PHE A 145 -7.72 -7.31 7.51
C PHE A 145 -8.63 -8.33 6.84
N ALA A 146 -9.17 -9.26 7.62
CA ALA A 146 -10.03 -10.31 7.12
C ALA A 146 -11.40 -10.30 7.79
N TYR A 147 -12.43 -10.57 7.01
CA TYR A 147 -13.82 -10.74 7.44
C TYR A 147 -14.39 -12.04 6.86
N ASN A 148 -15.27 -12.69 7.58
CA ASN A 148 -15.93 -13.90 7.10
C ASN A 148 -17.34 -14.04 7.69
N ASN A 149 -18.33 -14.08 6.80
CA ASN A 149 -19.74 -14.39 7.09
C ASN A 149 -20.32 -15.42 6.11
N LEU A 150 -19.47 -16.16 5.40
CA LEU A 150 -19.89 -17.21 4.49
C LEU A 150 -20.69 -18.25 5.31
N GLU A 151 -21.99 -18.39 5.02
CA GLU A 151 -22.87 -19.37 5.67
C GLU A 151 -22.45 -20.80 5.27
N ASN A 152 -21.38 -21.30 5.90
CA ASN A 152 -20.98 -22.69 6.07
C ASN A 152 -19.78 -22.82 7.04
N CYS A 153 -19.76 -22.03 8.10
CA CYS A 153 -19.17 -22.43 9.37
C CYS A 153 -20.25 -22.41 10.44
N LEU A 154 -21.22 -23.31 10.32
CA LEU A 154 -22.02 -23.76 11.46
C LEU A 154 -21.06 -24.44 12.46
N LEU A 155 -20.39 -23.65 13.28
CA LEU A 155 -20.15 -24.10 14.65
C LEU A 155 -21.47 -23.89 15.39
N ALA A 156 -22.31 -24.93 15.39
CA ALA A 156 -23.41 -25.03 16.34
C ALA A 156 -22.79 -25.25 17.73
N VAL A 157 -22.42 -24.15 18.39
CA VAL A 157 -21.92 -24.16 19.76
C VAL A 157 -23.14 -24.26 20.69
N ASN A 158 -23.58 -25.49 20.97
CA ASN A 158 -24.59 -25.71 22.01
C ASN A 158 -24.00 -25.55 23.43
N ASP A 159 -22.68 -25.51 23.57
CA ASP A 159 -21.96 -25.17 24.80
C ASP A 159 -20.55 -24.70 24.42
N LYS A 160 -20.02 -23.70 25.13
CA LYS A 160 -18.88 -22.79 24.83
C LYS A 160 -17.52 -23.37 24.34
N ASN A 161 -17.40 -24.65 23.99
CA ASN A 161 -16.15 -25.28 23.58
C ASN A 161 -16.30 -26.09 22.29
N VAL A 162 -15.34 -25.92 21.37
CA VAL A 162 -15.18 -26.76 20.17
C VAL A 162 -13.80 -27.42 20.25
N SER A 163 -13.73 -28.75 20.17
CA SER A 163 -12.48 -29.50 20.18
C SER A 163 -12.12 -30.00 18.78
N VAL A 164 -10.94 -29.65 18.26
CA VAL A 164 -10.35 -30.27 17.07
C VAL A 164 -9.04 -30.95 17.49
N ASN A 165 -8.93 -32.26 17.25
CA ASN A 165 -7.73 -33.07 17.51
C ASN A 165 -7.16 -32.96 18.95
N ASN A 166 -8.01 -33.07 19.98
CA ASN A 166 -7.61 -33.01 21.40
C ASN A 166 -6.86 -31.72 21.82
N LYS A 167 -7.01 -30.63 21.06
CA LYS A 167 -6.57 -29.30 21.47
C LYS A 167 -7.80 -28.43 21.71
N ASN A 168 -7.82 -27.78 22.88
CA ASN A 168 -8.78 -26.72 23.13
C ASN A 168 -8.40 -25.55 22.22
N VAL A 169 -9.30 -25.17 21.32
CA VAL A 169 -9.16 -23.97 20.49
C VAL A 169 -10.06 -22.92 21.09
N GLU A 170 -9.49 -21.81 21.50
CA GLU A 170 -10.24 -20.65 21.96
C GLU A 170 -10.79 -19.94 20.72
N VAL A 171 -12.11 -20.02 20.51
CA VAL A 171 -12.80 -19.37 19.39
C VAL A 171 -13.44 -18.09 19.91
N THR A 172 -12.81 -16.95 19.66
CA THR A 172 -13.42 -15.64 19.93
C THR A 172 -14.39 -15.30 18.81
N ILE A 173 -15.68 -15.55 19.03
CA ILE A 173 -16.73 -15.05 18.12
C ILE A 173 -16.88 -13.54 18.39
N GLN A 174 -16.28 -12.72 17.53
CA GLN A 174 -16.59 -11.29 17.53
C GLN A 174 -17.89 -11.10 16.77
N ASN A 175 -19.00 -10.97 17.51
CA ASN A 175 -20.24 -10.38 17.00
C ASN A 175 -20.05 -8.86 16.84
N ALA A 176 -19.08 -8.44 16.04
CA ALA A 176 -19.07 -7.07 15.57
C ALA A 176 -20.02 -7.03 14.37
N GLU A 177 -21.16 -6.34 14.50
CA GLU A 177 -22.05 -6.03 13.35
C GLU A 177 -21.28 -5.33 12.22
N LEU A 178 -20.15 -4.70 12.55
CA LEU A 178 -19.29 -3.96 11.66
C LEU A 178 -17.87 -4.53 11.68
N PHE A 179 -17.31 -4.73 10.50
CA PHE A 179 -15.91 -5.06 10.25
C PHE A 179 -15.05 -3.80 10.38
N GLU A 180 -14.11 -3.79 11.33
CA GLU A 180 -13.24 -2.63 11.56
C GLU A 180 -11.88 -2.76 10.86
N VAL A 181 -11.48 -1.71 10.16
CA VAL A 181 -10.20 -1.61 9.44
C VAL A 181 -9.49 -0.34 9.86
N ASN A 182 -8.33 -0.46 10.50
CA ASN A 182 -7.55 0.70 10.94
C ASN A 182 -6.65 1.21 9.82
N ASN A 183 -6.86 2.45 9.41
CA ASN A 183 -6.00 3.19 8.49
C ASN A 183 -5.17 4.20 9.29
N ASP A 184 -3.95 3.82 9.63
CA ASP A 184 -3.01 4.64 10.40
C ASP A 184 -2.18 5.60 9.52
N THR A 185 -2.66 5.97 8.32
CA THR A 185 -1.95 6.87 7.38
C THR A 185 -1.60 8.24 7.95
N ASP A 186 -0.45 8.77 7.54
CA ASP A 186 -0.04 10.16 7.83
C ASP A 186 -0.68 11.17 6.85
N GLU A 187 -1.35 10.69 5.80
CA GLU A 187 -2.16 11.51 4.90
C GLU A 187 -3.57 11.72 5.47
N ILE A 188 -3.66 12.48 6.56
CA ILE A 188 -4.91 12.75 7.30
C ILE A 188 -6.00 13.46 6.48
N GLY A 189 -5.66 14.01 5.32
CA GLY A 189 -6.59 14.71 4.44
C GLY A 189 -6.96 13.92 3.18
N ASP A 190 -6.46 12.70 3.04
CA ASP A 190 -6.68 11.87 1.85
C ASP A 190 -7.13 10.46 2.23
N PHE A 191 -7.67 9.74 1.25
CA PHE A 191 -8.12 8.38 1.41
C PHE A 191 -7.01 7.38 1.08
N THR A 192 -7.02 6.23 1.75
CA THR A 192 -6.22 5.08 1.35
C THR A 192 -7.10 4.07 0.61
N TYR A 193 -6.62 3.57 -0.53
CA TYR A 193 -7.40 2.66 -1.38
C TYR A 193 -6.92 1.22 -1.22
N PRO A 194 -7.75 0.31 -0.67
CA PRO A 194 -7.39 -1.09 -0.51
C PRO A 194 -7.54 -1.89 -1.80
N LEU A 195 -6.79 -2.99 -1.87
CA LEU A 195 -7.12 -4.13 -2.70
C LEU A 195 -7.99 -5.08 -1.86
N ILE A 196 -9.16 -5.43 -2.38
CA ILE A 196 -10.13 -6.29 -1.70
C ILE A 196 -10.24 -7.60 -2.47
N ALA A 197 -10.02 -8.72 -1.81
CA ALA A 197 -10.27 -10.06 -2.34
C ALA A 197 -11.56 -10.61 -1.71
N ILE A 198 -12.55 -10.96 -2.53
CA ILE A 198 -13.83 -11.52 -2.11
C ILE A 198 -13.91 -12.99 -2.53
N TYR A 199 -14.05 -13.87 -1.57
CA TYR A 199 -14.30 -15.30 -1.73
C TYR A 199 -15.78 -15.57 -1.45
N SER A 200 -16.54 -16.01 -2.45
CA SER A 200 -17.96 -16.31 -2.30
C SER A 200 -18.43 -17.22 -3.42
N TYR A 201 -19.64 -17.75 -3.30
CA TYR A 201 -20.25 -18.60 -4.32
C TYR A 201 -20.79 -17.77 -5.49
N ALA A 202 -20.70 -18.32 -6.70
CA ALA A 202 -21.29 -17.75 -7.91
C ALA A 202 -22.76 -17.32 -7.69
N GLY A 203 -23.12 -16.15 -8.20
CA GLY A 203 -24.46 -15.58 -8.10
C GLY A 203 -24.80 -14.94 -6.75
N THR A 204 -23.94 -15.03 -5.74
CA THR A 204 -24.16 -14.35 -4.45
C THR A 204 -24.07 -12.84 -4.65
N GLN A 205 -25.05 -12.10 -4.14
CA GLN A 205 -24.98 -10.64 -4.06
C GLN A 205 -24.26 -10.25 -2.76
N ILE A 206 -23.22 -9.42 -2.89
CA ILE A 206 -22.41 -8.91 -1.80
C ILE A 206 -22.55 -7.39 -1.75
N THR A 207 -22.75 -6.85 -0.54
CA THR A 207 -22.72 -5.41 -0.30
C THR A 207 -21.66 -5.07 0.74
N ILE A 208 -20.87 -4.03 0.47
CA ILE A 208 -19.86 -3.47 1.37
C ILE A 208 -20.24 -2.00 1.61
N ASP A 209 -20.73 -1.70 2.81
CA ASP A 209 -21.06 -0.34 3.24
C ASP A 209 -19.97 0.22 4.14
N ASN A 210 -19.37 1.36 3.79
CA ASN A 210 -18.45 2.10 4.65
C ASN A 210 -19.19 3.12 5.53
N TYR A 211 -19.37 2.81 6.81
CA TYR A 211 -20.03 3.68 7.79
C TYR A 211 -19.13 4.80 8.29
N SER A 212 -17.81 4.69 8.16
CA SER A 212 -16.88 5.74 8.59
C SER A 212 -16.77 6.89 7.59
N GLU A 213 -17.23 6.69 6.36
CA GLU A 213 -17.26 7.73 5.32
C GLU A 213 -18.54 8.60 5.38
N ILE A 214 -19.47 8.27 6.28
CA ILE A 214 -20.74 8.99 6.45
C ILE A 214 -20.53 10.27 7.29
N SER A 215 -19.72 11.19 6.78
CA SER A 215 -19.76 12.60 7.16
C SER A 215 -18.73 13.38 6.34
N THR A 216 -19.18 14.12 5.33
CA THR A 216 -18.82 15.53 5.06
C THR A 216 -19.22 15.87 3.63
N ASN A 217 -20.48 16.21 3.39
CA ASN A 217 -20.98 16.93 2.20
C ASN A 217 -20.75 16.32 0.80
N ASP A 218 -20.02 15.21 0.67
CA ASP A 218 -19.85 14.48 -0.58
C ASP A 218 -20.98 13.46 -0.70
N LEU A 219 -22.11 13.98 -1.14
CA LEU A 219 -23.14 13.19 -1.79
C LEU A 219 -22.42 12.25 -2.79
N LEU A 220 -22.41 10.92 -2.57
CA LEU A 220 -23.33 10.01 -3.30
C LEU A 220 -23.09 8.49 -3.30
N SER A 221 -21.97 7.91 -2.83
CA SER A 221 -21.94 6.46 -2.61
C SER A 221 -20.87 6.05 -1.59
N HIS A 222 -21.30 5.36 -0.53
CA HIS A 222 -20.45 4.70 0.48
C HIS A 222 -20.72 3.20 0.52
N SER A 223 -21.41 2.70 -0.50
CA SER A 223 -21.94 1.34 -0.58
C SER A 223 -21.59 0.76 -1.94
N LEU A 224 -20.90 -0.37 -1.95
CA LEU A 224 -20.64 -1.15 -3.15
C LEU A 224 -21.47 -2.41 -3.10
N THR A 225 -22.42 -2.57 -4.02
CA THR A 225 -23.16 -3.81 -4.20
C THR A 225 -22.79 -4.45 -5.53
N LEU A 226 -22.44 -5.74 -5.52
CA LEU A 226 -22.13 -6.51 -6.71
C LEU A 226 -22.62 -7.95 -6.59
N THR A 227 -22.78 -8.61 -7.72
CA THR A 227 -23.06 -10.04 -7.81
C THR A 227 -21.79 -10.78 -8.21
N ILE A 228 -21.50 -11.90 -7.55
CA ILE A 228 -20.34 -12.74 -7.90
C ILE A 228 -20.59 -13.39 -9.27
N PRO A 229 -19.73 -13.15 -10.27
CA PRO A 229 -19.89 -13.73 -11.61
C PRO A 229 -19.90 -15.26 -11.59
N ASN A 230 -20.66 -15.87 -12.48
CA ASN A 230 -20.74 -17.34 -12.62
C ASN A 230 -19.40 -18.01 -13.00
N ALA A 231 -18.45 -17.24 -13.53
CA ALA A 231 -17.12 -17.73 -13.88
C ALA A 231 -16.17 -17.85 -12.67
N ILE A 232 -16.63 -17.45 -11.49
CA ILE A 232 -15.85 -17.36 -10.25
C ILE A 232 -16.52 -18.23 -9.18
N ASP A 233 -15.73 -18.98 -8.43
CA ASP A 233 -16.19 -19.75 -7.27
C ASP A 233 -15.40 -19.38 -6.01
N TYR A 234 -15.75 -19.98 -4.88
CA TYR A 234 -15.17 -19.66 -3.57
C TYR A 234 -13.67 -19.96 -3.45
N THR A 235 -13.05 -20.65 -4.41
CA THR A 235 -11.61 -20.97 -4.40
C THR A 235 -10.78 -19.93 -5.15
N ASN A 236 -11.43 -19.04 -5.91
CA ASN A 236 -10.78 -18.01 -6.71
C ASN A 236 -11.42 -16.67 -6.39
N PRO A 237 -10.73 -15.74 -5.71
CA PRO A 237 -11.37 -14.51 -5.28
C PRO A 237 -11.64 -13.57 -6.47
N LEU A 238 -12.73 -12.81 -6.33
CA LEU A 238 -12.93 -11.58 -7.07
C LEU A 238 -12.10 -10.47 -6.42
N TYR A 239 -11.23 -9.83 -7.18
CA TYR A 239 -10.44 -8.69 -6.73
C TYR A 239 -11.12 -7.38 -7.11
N ILE A 240 -11.25 -6.48 -6.13
CA ILE A 240 -11.60 -5.06 -6.31
C ILE A 240 -10.33 -4.27 -5.99
N ASP A 241 -9.71 -3.74 -7.02
CA ASP A 241 -8.57 -2.82 -6.90
C ASP A 241 -9.12 -1.40 -6.96
N SER A 242 -9.47 -0.87 -5.79
CA SER A 242 -10.03 0.47 -5.67
C SER A 242 -9.05 1.56 -6.10
N LYS A 243 -7.75 1.33 -5.98
CA LYS A 243 -6.72 2.30 -6.39
C LYS A 243 -6.71 2.49 -7.91
N ASN A 244 -6.89 1.41 -8.66
CA ASN A 244 -6.85 1.43 -10.12
C ASN A 244 -8.23 1.40 -10.78
N HIS A 245 -9.31 1.41 -9.99
CA HIS A 245 -10.69 1.26 -10.45
C HIS A 245 -10.87 0.02 -11.33
N LYS A 246 -10.37 -1.14 -10.87
CA LYS A 246 -10.44 -2.41 -11.61
C LYS A 246 -11.10 -3.50 -10.79
N ILE A 247 -11.96 -4.28 -11.43
CA ILE A 247 -12.50 -5.52 -10.88
C ILE A 247 -12.07 -6.68 -11.78
N TYR A 248 -11.41 -7.68 -11.21
CA TYR A 248 -10.83 -8.80 -11.96
C TYR A 248 -10.74 -10.07 -11.13
N TYR A 249 -10.48 -11.20 -11.79
CA TYR A 249 -10.08 -12.44 -11.12
C TYR A 249 -8.86 -13.04 -11.83
N TYR A 250 -8.11 -13.90 -11.16
CA TYR A 250 -7.02 -14.63 -11.81
C TYR A 250 -7.55 -15.90 -12.46
N SER A 251 -7.33 -16.07 -13.76
CA SER A 251 -7.68 -17.32 -14.44
C SER A 251 -6.49 -18.27 -14.41
N ASN A 252 -6.62 -19.38 -13.68
CA ASN A 252 -5.62 -20.44 -13.65
C ASN A 252 -5.35 -21.03 -15.05
N THR A 253 -6.38 -21.15 -15.89
CA THR A 253 -6.26 -21.67 -17.26
C THR A 253 -5.48 -20.72 -18.17
N LYS A 254 -5.76 -19.41 -18.10
CA LYS A 254 -5.09 -18.40 -18.94
C LYS A 254 -3.82 -17.82 -18.31
N LYS A 255 -3.53 -18.18 -17.05
CA LYS A 255 -2.43 -17.69 -16.22
C LYS A 255 -2.33 -16.16 -16.17
N LYS A 256 -3.48 -15.47 -16.11
CA LYS A 256 -3.55 -14.01 -16.12
C LYS A 256 -4.79 -13.48 -15.43
N ASN A 257 -4.72 -12.20 -15.04
CA ASN A 257 -5.88 -11.44 -14.58
C ASN A 257 -6.86 -11.22 -15.74
N ILE A 258 -8.14 -11.51 -15.50
CA ILE A 258 -9.25 -11.29 -16.42
C ILE A 258 -10.13 -10.19 -15.81
N PRO A 259 -10.24 -9.02 -16.47
CA PRO A 259 -11.20 -8.00 -16.07
C PRO A 259 -12.63 -8.53 -16.16
N VAL A 260 -13.46 -8.16 -15.20
CA VAL A 260 -14.89 -8.51 -15.17
C VAL A 260 -15.70 -7.38 -15.80
N GLN A 261 -16.70 -7.70 -16.61
CA GLN A 261 -17.63 -6.70 -17.15
C GLN A 261 -18.62 -6.28 -16.07
N LEU A 262 -19.02 -5.01 -16.07
CA LEU A 262 -19.98 -4.49 -15.08
C LEU A 262 -21.32 -5.25 -15.12
N SER A 263 -21.77 -5.67 -16.30
CA SER A 263 -22.97 -6.50 -16.44
C SER A 263 -22.89 -7.83 -15.69
N ASP A 264 -21.71 -8.45 -15.66
CA ASP A 264 -21.49 -9.73 -14.97
C ASP A 264 -21.50 -9.57 -13.45
N LEU A 265 -21.31 -8.33 -12.97
CA LEU A 265 -21.38 -7.93 -11.56
C LEU A 265 -22.78 -7.46 -11.15
N GLY A 266 -23.78 -7.54 -12.04
CA GLY A 266 -25.15 -7.10 -11.76
C GLY A 266 -25.41 -5.61 -12.00
N PHE A 267 -24.46 -4.87 -12.60
CA PHE A 267 -24.72 -3.50 -13.03
C PHE A 267 -25.53 -3.49 -14.33
N THR A 268 -26.62 -2.73 -14.36
CA THR A 268 -27.48 -2.43 -15.49
C THR A 268 -27.28 -0.98 -15.93
N SER A 269 -27.86 -0.58 -17.07
CA SER A 269 -27.90 0.84 -17.42
C SER A 269 -28.58 1.64 -16.30
N ASP A 270 -29.68 1.12 -15.77
CA ASP A 270 -30.57 1.84 -14.86
C ASP A 270 -29.94 2.10 -13.49
N ASN A 271 -29.08 1.19 -13.02
CA ASN A 271 -28.30 1.34 -11.78
C ASN A 271 -26.90 1.96 -12.02
N LEU A 272 -26.60 2.40 -13.23
CA LEU A 272 -25.42 3.22 -13.53
C LEU A 272 -25.82 4.64 -13.95
N THR A 273 -27.08 4.84 -14.36
CA THR A 273 -27.66 6.14 -14.72
C THR A 273 -28.37 6.77 -13.53
N ASN A 274 -27.62 7.45 -12.67
CA ASN A 274 -28.18 8.48 -11.78
C ASN A 274 -27.57 9.85 -12.11
N LEU A 275 -27.69 10.23 -13.39
CA LEU A 275 -27.22 11.52 -13.91
C LEU A 275 -28.02 12.72 -13.36
N ASP A 276 -29.24 12.51 -12.87
CA ASP A 276 -30.16 13.58 -12.47
C ASP A 276 -29.85 14.18 -11.07
N ASN A 277 -29.02 13.52 -10.27
CA ASN A 277 -28.60 13.98 -8.93
C ASN A 277 -27.07 14.00 -8.72
N GLY A 278 -26.28 13.62 -9.73
CA GLY A 278 -24.82 13.61 -9.67
C GLY A 278 -24.20 12.35 -9.04
N SER A 279 -24.97 11.27 -8.86
CA SER A 279 -24.56 10.09 -8.11
C SER A 279 -24.01 9.03 -9.06
N LEU A 280 -22.72 8.72 -8.94
CA LEU A 280 -22.19 7.46 -9.45
C LEU A 280 -22.57 6.36 -8.44
N GLU A 281 -23.46 5.44 -8.83
CA GLU A 281 -23.84 4.28 -8.02
C GLU A 281 -22.69 3.29 -7.78
N LEU A 282 -21.59 3.41 -8.53
CA LEU A 282 -20.38 2.62 -8.31
C LEU A 282 -19.45 3.30 -7.30
N TYR A 283 -19.46 2.80 -6.07
CA TYR A 283 -18.51 3.16 -5.02
C TYR A 283 -17.21 2.35 -5.14
N TRP A 284 -16.07 3.05 -5.21
CA TRP A 284 -14.76 2.42 -5.00
C TRP A 284 -14.40 2.52 -3.52
N VAL A 285 -14.41 1.37 -2.85
CA VAL A 285 -14.13 1.29 -1.41
C VAL A 285 -12.82 1.99 -1.08
N ARG A 286 -12.87 2.94 -0.15
CA ARG A 286 -11.74 3.76 0.29
C ARG A 286 -11.76 3.90 1.80
N LEU A 287 -10.59 4.15 2.39
CA LEU A 287 -10.39 4.21 3.84
C LEU A 287 -10.11 5.65 4.25
N VAL A 288 -10.93 6.19 5.15
CA VAL A 288 -10.62 7.44 5.86
C VAL A 288 -9.50 7.19 6.88
N PRO A 289 -8.70 8.19 7.24
CA PRO A 289 -7.75 8.08 8.35
C PRO A 289 -8.44 7.69 9.66
N GLY A 290 -7.86 6.76 10.41
CA GLY A 290 -8.41 6.18 11.62
C GLY A 290 -9.18 4.87 11.39
N VAL A 291 -10.13 4.58 12.28
CA VAL A 291 -10.89 3.31 12.25
C VAL A 291 -12.06 3.40 11.28
N ASN A 292 -11.99 2.60 10.22
CA ASN A 292 -13.05 2.43 9.23
C ASN A 292 -13.98 1.31 9.66
N LYS A 293 -15.29 1.53 9.61
CA LYS A 293 -16.31 0.56 10.02
C LYS A 293 -17.13 0.15 8.81
N PHE A 294 -17.11 -1.13 8.49
CA PHE A 294 -17.80 -1.68 7.33
C PHE A 294 -18.94 -2.60 7.73
N LYS A 295 -20.11 -2.45 7.10
CA LYS A 295 -21.13 -3.50 7.14
C LYS A 295 -21.02 -4.32 5.87
N ILE A 296 -20.84 -5.62 6.01
CA ILE A 296 -20.72 -6.54 4.89
C ILE A 296 -21.91 -7.49 4.91
N THR A 297 -22.67 -7.56 3.81
CA THR A 297 -23.82 -8.45 3.66
C THR A 297 -23.64 -9.36 2.44
N GLY A 298 -24.38 -10.47 2.44
CA GLY A 298 -24.15 -11.58 1.53
C GLY A 298 -23.03 -12.50 2.03
N GLY A 299 -23.20 -13.80 1.86
CA GLY A 299 -22.24 -14.78 2.37
C GLY A 299 -20.92 -14.68 1.63
N CYS A 300 -19.86 -14.25 2.31
CA CYS A 300 -18.51 -14.13 1.75
C CYS A 300 -17.40 -14.21 2.80
N SER A 301 -16.18 -14.41 2.33
CA SER A 301 -14.98 -14.04 3.06
C SER A 301 -14.28 -12.93 2.30
N ILE A 302 -13.85 -11.89 3.02
CA ILE A 302 -13.17 -10.73 2.47
C ILE A 302 -11.78 -10.63 3.08
N LYS A 303 -10.80 -10.31 2.25
CA LYS A 303 -9.46 -9.89 2.67
C LYS A 303 -9.16 -8.53 2.07
N MET A 304 -8.94 -7.52 2.91
CA MET A 304 -8.51 -6.18 2.52
C MET A 304 -7.02 -6.03 2.77
N THR A 305 -6.27 -5.61 1.76
CA THR A 305 -4.82 -5.36 1.83
C THR A 305 -4.47 -3.96 1.33
N PHE A 306 -3.65 -3.23 2.07
CA PHE A 306 -3.19 -1.90 1.70
C PHE A 306 -1.90 -1.50 2.41
N ARG A 307 -1.24 -0.47 1.90
CA ARG A 307 -0.11 0.20 2.55
C ARG A 307 -0.48 1.66 2.82
N CYS A 308 -0.05 2.16 3.95
CA CYS A 308 -0.28 3.54 4.35
C CYS A 308 0.94 4.39 3.94
N PRO A 309 0.74 5.56 3.32
CA PRO A 309 1.76 6.58 3.24
C PRO A 309 2.29 6.96 4.63
N ARG A 310 3.62 7.03 4.74
CA ARG A 310 4.35 7.44 5.94
C ARG A 310 5.13 8.70 5.61
N LYS A 311 4.77 9.83 6.23
CA LYS A 311 5.44 11.13 6.07
C LYS A 311 6.71 11.18 6.92
N VAL A 312 7.55 10.19 6.68
CA VAL A 312 8.89 10.11 7.22
C VAL A 312 9.81 10.67 6.14
N GLY A 313 10.80 11.47 6.55
CA GLY A 313 11.92 11.76 5.67
C GLY A 313 12.74 10.50 5.41
N ALA A 314 13.94 10.68 4.85
CA ALA A 314 14.95 9.62 4.84
C ALA A 314 15.61 9.47 6.23
N TYR A 315 14.80 9.26 7.27
CA TYR A 315 15.22 9.04 8.65
C TYR A 315 15.15 7.56 8.99
#